data_AF-A0A0R3PT92-F1
#
_entry.id   AF-A0A0R3PT92-F1
#
_cell.length_a   1.000
_cell.length_b   1.000
_cell.length_c   1.000
_cell.angle_alpha   90.00
_cell.angle_beta   90.00
_cell.angle_gamma   90.00
#
_symmetry.space_group_name_H-M   'P 1'
#
loop_
_entity.id
_entity.type
_entity.pdbx_description
1 polymer ?
#
loop_
_entity_poly.entity_id
_entity_poly.type
_entity_poly.pdbx_seq_one_letter_code
_entity_poly.pdbx_strand_id
1 'polypeptide(L)'
;MQSVSTTFSALCPTRSWAKRLSELKACPWYWGDVSWRTAEKLLLLCENGSFLVRDSHSDNHLFTVSYRHRDRVFHSRVEISGQFAHLGGPLSLERSESVVDLLKHAIEISYSHERDILMHRRGAEAEASEIQLRHPLSRLALLPRLQYLCRLRIRLLTGLNQLGSLPLPPPLLEYVSDPKFLIPNIKECIDVLEIRRDKLLLNK
;
A
#
# COMPACT_ATOMS: atom_id res chain seq x y z
N MET A 1 4.17 -22.20 -55.45
CA MET A 1 3.85 -21.04 -54.60
C MET A 1 3.40 -21.56 -53.26
N GLN A 2 4.33 -21.77 -52.32
CA GLN A 2 4.04 -22.24 -50.97
C GLN A 2 3.93 -21.02 -50.06
N SER A 3 2.77 -20.84 -49.43
CA SER A 3 2.50 -19.77 -48.48
C SER A 3 3.22 -20.06 -47.17
N VAL A 4 4.20 -19.22 -46.84
CA VAL A 4 4.91 -19.24 -45.57
C VAL A 4 4.01 -18.57 -44.52
N SER A 5 3.46 -19.36 -43.60
CA SER A 5 2.75 -18.85 -42.43
C SER A 5 3.77 -18.36 -41.41
N THR A 6 4.08 -17.07 -41.46
CA THR A 6 4.87 -16.38 -40.43
C THR A 6 4.04 -16.28 -39.16
N THR A 7 4.32 -17.14 -38.18
CA THR A 7 3.82 -17.02 -36.82
C THR A 7 4.48 -15.80 -36.17
N PHE A 8 3.83 -14.63 -36.28
CA PHE A 8 4.25 -13.46 -35.53
C PHE A 8 3.86 -13.70 -34.07
N SER A 9 4.84 -14.05 -33.23
CA SER A 9 4.61 -14.18 -31.79
C SER A 9 4.09 -12.85 -31.27
N ALA A 10 2.84 -12.84 -30.81
CA ALA A 10 2.29 -11.71 -30.09
C ALA A 10 3.15 -11.51 -28.83
N LEU A 11 4.06 -10.55 -28.88
CA LEU A 11 4.74 -9.99 -27.72
C LEU A 11 3.64 -9.49 -26.79
N CYS A 12 3.33 -10.28 -25.76
CA CYS A 12 2.34 -9.92 -24.75
C CYS A 12 2.88 -8.71 -23.96
N PRO A 13 2.30 -7.50 -24.09
CA PRO A 13 2.86 -6.30 -23.48
C PRO A 13 2.42 -6.15 -22.02
N THR A 14 2.26 -7.26 -21.29
CA THR A 14 1.85 -7.23 -19.89
C THR A 14 3.10 -7.37 -19.02
N ARG A 15 3.45 -6.32 -18.26
CA ARG A 15 4.16 -6.56 -16.99
C ARG A 15 3.28 -7.53 -16.20
N SER A 16 3.74 -8.77 -16.00
CA SER A 16 2.93 -9.80 -15.34
C SER A 16 2.38 -9.25 -14.02
N TRP A 17 1.12 -9.55 -13.70
CA TRP A 17 0.49 -9.13 -12.44
C TRP A 17 1.37 -9.44 -11.22
N ALA A 18 2.08 -10.58 -11.26
CA ALA A 18 3.06 -10.97 -10.26
C ALA A 18 4.19 -9.94 -10.07
N LYS A 19 4.71 -9.35 -11.16
CA LYS A 19 5.72 -8.30 -11.08
C LYS A 19 5.17 -7.04 -10.40
N ARG A 20 3.98 -6.60 -10.79
CA ARG A 20 3.30 -5.43 -10.19
C ARG A 20 3.01 -5.62 -8.70
N LEU A 21 2.57 -6.82 -8.32
CA LEU A 21 2.36 -7.18 -6.93
C LEU A 21 3.69 -7.22 -6.15
N SER A 22 4.78 -7.70 -6.76
CA SER A 22 6.11 -7.69 -6.17
C SER A 22 6.62 -6.26 -5.92
N GLU A 23 6.44 -5.37 -6.91
CA GLU A 23 6.75 -3.94 -6.80
C GLU A 23 5.96 -3.29 -5.66
N LEU A 24 4.66 -3.55 -5.56
CA LEU A 24 3.81 -3.06 -4.47
C LEU A 24 4.29 -3.57 -3.10
N LYS A 25 4.65 -4.86 -2.98
CA LYS A 25 5.17 -5.45 -1.74
C LYS A 25 6.48 -4.79 -1.28
N ALA A 26 7.30 -4.33 -2.22
CA ALA A 26 8.54 -3.61 -1.93
C ALA A 26 8.28 -2.17 -1.43
N CYS A 27 7.13 -1.56 -1.74
CA CYS A 27 6.81 -0.20 -1.29
C CYS A 27 6.61 -0.15 0.23
N PRO A 28 7.35 0.69 0.99
CA PRO A 28 7.28 0.75 2.46
C PRO A 28 5.92 1.18 3.03
N TRP A 29 5.09 1.85 2.24
CA TRP A 29 3.75 2.33 2.62
C TRP A 29 2.63 1.33 2.31
N TYR A 30 2.95 0.17 1.74
CA TYR A 30 2.00 -0.94 1.60
C TYR A 30 2.12 -1.88 2.80
N TRP A 31 1.03 -2.07 3.54
CA TRP A 31 1.02 -2.79 4.81
C TRP A 31 0.53 -4.23 4.70
N GLY A 32 0.15 -4.70 3.51
CA GLY A 32 -0.43 -6.04 3.32
C GLY A 32 -1.80 -6.17 4.02
N ASP A 33 -2.07 -7.36 4.56
CA ASP A 33 -3.32 -7.74 5.23
C ASP A 33 -3.48 -7.13 6.64
N VAL A 34 -3.43 -5.81 6.71
CA VAL A 34 -3.75 -5.06 7.94
C VAL A 34 -5.23 -4.71 7.95
N SER A 35 -5.90 -4.85 9.09
CA SER A 35 -7.31 -4.51 9.24
C SER A 35 -7.57 -3.00 9.15
N TRP A 36 -8.78 -2.60 8.76
CA TRP A 36 -9.18 -1.19 8.75
C TRP A 36 -9.03 -0.54 10.14
N ARG A 37 -9.43 -1.24 11.22
CA ARG A 37 -9.28 -0.75 12.61
C ARG A 37 -7.83 -0.50 12.99
N THR A 38 -6.92 -1.36 12.53
CA THR A 38 -5.49 -1.17 12.76
C THR A 38 -4.97 0.03 11.98
N ALA A 39 -5.40 0.20 10.72
CA ALA A 39 -5.05 1.37 9.93
C ALA A 39 -5.55 2.67 10.58
N GLU A 40 -6.77 2.70 11.12
CA GLU A 40 -7.28 3.85 11.85
C GLU A 40 -6.42 4.21 13.06
N LYS A 41 -6.10 3.21 13.91
CA LYS A 41 -5.25 3.42 15.09
C LYS A 41 -3.90 4.02 14.73
N LEU A 42 -3.25 3.52 13.68
CA LEU A 42 -1.96 4.03 13.22
C LEU A 42 -2.10 5.45 12.67
N LEU A 43 -3.07 5.69 11.78
CA LEU A 43 -3.20 6.95 11.07
C LEU A 43 -3.69 8.10 11.95
N LEU A 44 -4.53 7.84 12.96
CA LEU A 44 -4.97 8.85 13.94
C LEU A 44 -3.82 9.37 14.83
N LEU A 45 -2.68 8.69 14.86
CA LEU A 45 -1.45 9.15 15.53
C LEU A 45 -0.52 9.94 14.60
N CYS A 46 -0.76 9.91 13.29
CA CYS A 46 0.05 10.60 12.27
C CYS A 46 -0.53 11.97 11.89
N GLU A 47 0.18 12.78 11.14
CA GLU A 47 -0.32 14.09 10.70
C GLU A 47 -1.47 14.01 9.67
N ASN A 48 -2.23 15.10 9.51
CA ASN A 48 -3.28 15.20 8.49
C ASN A 48 -2.71 14.93 7.08
N GLY A 49 -3.44 14.19 6.25
CA GLY A 49 -2.97 13.77 4.93
C GLY A 49 -2.01 12.56 4.95
N SER A 50 -1.79 11.96 6.13
CA SER A 50 -1.09 10.68 6.22
C SER A 50 -1.92 9.54 5.66
N PHE A 51 -1.28 8.58 4.98
CA PHE A 51 -1.99 7.46 4.38
C PHE A 51 -1.16 6.17 4.35
N LEU A 52 -1.84 5.04 4.14
CA LEU A 52 -1.24 3.75 3.84
C LEU A 52 -2.10 2.95 2.87
N VAL A 53 -1.48 2.00 2.17
CA VAL A 53 -2.21 1.02 1.36
C VAL A 53 -2.22 -0.32 2.07
N ARG A 54 -3.35 -1.00 2.03
CA ARG A 54 -3.54 -2.33 2.61
C ARG A 54 -4.38 -3.19 1.68
N ASP A 55 -4.41 -4.49 1.96
CA ASP A 55 -5.36 -5.38 1.32
C ASP A 55 -6.79 -4.98 1.71
N SER A 56 -7.70 -5.12 0.74
CA SER A 56 -9.12 -4.92 1.00
C SER A 56 -9.71 -6.19 1.61
N HIS A 57 -10.63 -6.02 2.57
CA HIS A 57 -11.43 -7.11 3.13
C HIS A 57 -12.82 -7.18 2.48
N SER A 58 -13.00 -6.54 1.32
CA SER A 58 -14.21 -6.62 0.52
C SER A 58 -14.07 -7.63 -0.60
N ASP A 59 -15.13 -8.36 -0.94
CA ASP A 59 -15.11 -9.39 -1.97
C ASP A 59 -14.70 -8.89 -3.37
N ASN A 60 -14.99 -7.61 -3.67
CA ASN A 60 -14.86 -7.05 -5.02
C ASN A 60 -13.61 -6.21 -5.29
N HIS A 61 -12.72 -6.03 -4.30
CA HIS A 61 -11.54 -5.17 -4.47
C HIS A 61 -10.33 -5.83 -3.83
N LEU A 62 -9.15 -5.62 -4.40
CA LEU A 62 -7.91 -6.20 -3.87
C LEU A 62 -7.22 -5.28 -2.85
N PHE A 63 -7.32 -3.95 -3.04
CA PHE A 63 -6.61 -2.99 -2.22
C PHE A 63 -7.49 -1.85 -1.72
N THR A 64 -7.09 -1.24 -0.62
CA THR A 64 -7.71 -0.04 -0.05
C THR A 64 -6.62 0.96 0.36
N VAL A 65 -6.80 2.22 -0.01
CA VAL A 65 -6.03 3.35 0.51
C VAL A 65 -6.77 3.86 1.74
N SER A 66 -6.10 3.83 2.90
CA SER A 66 -6.61 4.40 4.15
C SER A 66 -5.84 5.66 4.46
N TYR A 67 -6.52 6.76 4.81
CA TYR A 67 -5.87 8.05 5.02
C TYR A 67 -6.55 8.88 6.10
N ARG A 68 -5.76 9.70 6.80
CA ARG A 68 -6.21 10.67 7.78
C ARG A 68 -6.63 11.96 7.08
N HIS A 69 -7.86 12.40 7.36
CA HIS A 69 -8.31 13.75 7.07
C HIS A 69 -8.94 14.37 8.32
N ARG A 70 -8.34 15.45 8.81
CA ARG A 70 -8.64 16.10 10.10
C ARG A 70 -8.52 15.09 11.24
N ASP A 71 -9.59 14.86 11.99
CA ASP A 71 -9.63 13.95 13.14
C ASP A 71 -10.28 12.60 12.81
N ARG A 72 -10.38 12.28 11.52
CA ARG A 72 -11.02 11.06 11.02
C ARG A 72 -10.12 10.35 10.03
N VAL A 73 -10.37 9.05 9.88
CA VAL A 73 -9.72 8.21 8.87
C VAL A 73 -10.78 7.75 7.88
N PHE A 74 -10.45 7.83 6.61
CA PHE A 74 -11.30 7.43 5.50
C PHE A 74 -10.64 6.30 4.72
N HIS A 75 -11.45 5.57 3.96
CA HIS A 75 -11.03 4.38 3.23
C HIS A 75 -11.58 4.41 1.81
N SER A 76 -10.69 4.45 0.83
CA SER A 76 -11.05 4.42 -0.59
C SER A 76 -10.51 3.16 -1.23
N ARG A 77 -11.40 2.39 -1.85
CA ARG A 77 -11.03 1.13 -2.51
C ARG A 77 -10.35 1.43 -3.84
N VAL A 78 -9.31 0.68 -4.16
CA VAL A 78 -8.65 0.74 -5.47
C VAL A 78 -9.36 -0.23 -6.39
N GLU A 79 -9.86 0.30 -7.51
CA GLU A 79 -10.48 -0.50 -8.55
C GLU A 79 -9.42 -0.90 -9.58
N ILE A 80 -9.52 -2.11 -10.11
CA ILE A 80 -8.61 -2.65 -11.11
C ILE A 80 -9.43 -3.11 -12.30
N SER A 81 -9.24 -2.45 -13.44
CA SER A 81 -9.94 -2.75 -14.70
C SER A 81 -8.94 -3.11 -15.78
N GLY A 82 -8.88 -4.40 -16.13
CA GLY A 82 -7.88 -4.95 -17.04
C GLY A 82 -6.46 -4.77 -16.48
N GLN A 83 -5.66 -3.95 -17.14
CA GLN A 83 -4.29 -3.64 -16.69
C GLN A 83 -4.18 -2.35 -15.87
N PHE A 84 -5.25 -1.57 -15.77
CA PHE A 84 -5.21 -0.26 -15.13
C PHE A 84 -5.76 -0.31 -13.71
N ALA A 85 -5.18 0.51 -12.84
CA ALA A 85 -5.65 0.78 -11.49
C ALA A 85 -6.18 2.21 -11.43
N HIS A 86 -7.31 2.39 -10.74
CA HIS A 86 -7.93 3.69 -10.55
C HIS A 86 -8.51 3.83 -9.14
N LEU A 87 -8.62 5.09 -8.69
CA LEU A 87 -9.24 5.47 -7.42
C LEU A 87 -10.50 6.26 -7.75
N GLY A 88 -11.59 6.07 -6.98
CA GLY A 88 -12.85 6.77 -7.21
C GLY A 88 -12.71 8.30 -7.23
N GLY A 89 -13.70 9.01 -7.79
CA GLY A 89 -13.64 10.47 -7.93
C GLY A 89 -12.90 10.93 -9.19
N PRO A 90 -12.23 12.09 -9.21
CA PRO A 90 -11.53 12.62 -10.39
C PRO A 90 -10.46 11.66 -10.93
N LEU A 91 -9.82 10.88 -10.06
CA LEU A 91 -8.86 9.83 -10.43
C LEU A 91 -9.49 8.61 -11.12
N SER A 92 -10.83 8.51 -11.20
CA SER A 92 -11.49 7.42 -11.94
C SER A 92 -11.30 7.54 -13.45
N LEU A 93 -10.92 8.73 -13.94
CA LEU A 93 -10.64 9.01 -15.34
C LEU A 93 -9.15 8.82 -15.69
N GLU A 94 -8.28 8.71 -14.68
CA GLU A 94 -6.84 8.61 -14.87
C GLU A 94 -6.40 7.15 -14.81
N ARG A 95 -5.91 6.65 -15.97
CA ARG A 95 -5.53 5.24 -16.14
C ARG A 95 -4.08 5.05 -15.73
N SER A 96 -3.83 4.57 -14.52
CA SER A 96 -2.48 4.21 -14.08
C SER A 96 -2.19 2.73 -14.31
N GLU A 97 -0.99 2.38 -14.77
CA GLU A 97 -0.62 0.97 -15.08
C GLU A 97 -0.40 0.10 -13.83
N SER A 98 -0.22 0.74 -12.67
CA SER A 98 -0.05 0.09 -11.38
C SER A 98 -0.61 0.93 -10.23
N VAL A 99 -0.87 0.29 -9.08
CA VAL A 99 -1.25 0.97 -7.83
C VAL A 99 -0.16 1.93 -7.37
N VAL A 100 1.11 1.58 -7.63
CA VAL A 100 2.26 2.42 -7.27
C VAL A 100 2.24 3.71 -8.09
N ASP A 101 1.99 3.63 -9.38
CA ASP A 101 1.96 4.80 -10.26
C ASP A 101 0.72 5.67 -9.99
N LEU A 102 -0.42 5.03 -9.71
CA LEU A 102 -1.64 5.72 -9.26
C LEU A 102 -1.37 6.57 -8.02
N LEU A 103 -0.67 6.02 -7.03
CA LEU A 103 -0.38 6.74 -5.80
C LEU A 103 0.69 7.81 -5.95
N LYS A 104 1.72 7.59 -6.78
CA LYS A 104 2.69 8.67 -7.10
C LYS A 104 1.97 9.88 -7.67
N HIS A 105 1.10 9.64 -8.66
CA HIS A 105 0.32 10.69 -9.30
C HIS A 105 -0.66 11.37 -8.32
N ALA A 106 -1.33 10.60 -7.47
CA ALA A 106 -2.18 11.16 -6.41
C ALA A 106 -1.40 12.06 -5.42
N ILE A 107 -0.18 11.65 -5.05
CA ILE A 107 0.68 12.47 -4.18
C ILE A 107 1.09 13.76 -4.92
N GLU A 108 1.48 13.67 -6.19
CA GLU A 108 1.85 14.84 -7.00
C GLU A 108 0.71 15.87 -7.10
N ILE A 109 -0.52 15.41 -7.36
CA ILE A 109 -1.73 16.27 -7.34
C ILE A 109 -1.96 16.88 -5.95
N SER A 110 -1.71 16.12 -4.87
CA SER A 110 -1.88 16.62 -3.49
C SER A 110 -1.01 17.83 -3.21
N TYR A 111 0.19 17.87 -3.79
CA TYR A 111 1.14 18.96 -3.60
C TYR A 111 0.89 20.14 -4.55
N SER A 112 0.39 19.89 -5.78
CA SER A 112 0.09 20.97 -6.72
C SER A 112 -1.11 21.83 -6.30
N HIS A 113 -1.98 21.31 -5.40
CA HIS A 113 -3.25 21.94 -4.98
C HIS A 113 -4.19 22.26 -6.16
N GLU A 114 -3.92 21.67 -7.33
CA GLU A 114 -4.68 22.00 -8.54
C GLU A 114 -6.08 21.39 -8.50
N ARG A 115 -6.24 20.20 -7.89
CA ARG A 115 -7.50 19.44 -7.85
C ARG A 115 -7.57 18.52 -6.63
N ASP A 116 -8.78 18.24 -6.19
CA ASP A 116 -9.04 17.21 -5.18
C ASP A 116 -8.91 15.80 -5.78
N ILE A 117 -8.41 14.86 -4.96
CA ILE A 117 -7.98 13.54 -5.43
C ILE A 117 -9.12 12.53 -5.37
N LEU A 118 -10.02 12.70 -4.40
CA LEU A 118 -11.12 11.79 -4.13
C LEU A 118 -12.41 12.61 -3.97
N MET A 119 -13.51 12.13 -4.54
CA MET A 119 -14.84 12.70 -4.34
C MET A 119 -15.76 11.63 -3.75
N HIS A 120 -16.17 11.82 -2.49
CA HIS A 120 -17.23 11.02 -1.90
C HIS A 120 -18.56 11.61 -2.34
N ARG A 121 -19.39 10.79 -3.00
CA ARG A 121 -20.53 11.32 -3.75
C ARG A 121 -21.65 11.86 -2.87
N ARG A 122 -21.86 11.44 -1.61
CA ARG A 122 -22.90 11.95 -0.67
C ARG A 122 -22.63 11.62 0.81
N GLY A 123 -23.20 12.39 1.74
CA GLY A 123 -23.26 12.11 3.19
C GLY A 123 -22.20 12.84 4.02
N ALA A 124 -21.96 12.42 5.27
CA ALA A 124 -20.88 12.96 6.13
C ALA A 124 -19.46 12.82 5.53
N GLU A 125 -19.35 12.10 4.40
CA GLU A 125 -18.13 11.93 3.60
C GLU A 125 -17.92 13.07 2.59
N ALA A 126 -18.96 13.87 2.29
CA ALA A 126 -18.85 15.09 1.49
C ALA A 126 -18.04 16.19 2.21
N GLU A 127 -17.88 16.11 3.54
CA GLU A 127 -16.98 16.99 4.31
C GLU A 127 -15.51 16.76 3.96
N ALA A 128 -15.18 15.61 3.34
CA ALA A 128 -13.86 15.28 2.85
C ALA A 128 -13.67 15.72 1.39
N SER A 129 -14.21 16.90 1.02
CA SER A 129 -14.06 17.43 -0.33
C SER A 129 -12.61 17.85 -0.64
N GLU A 130 -11.77 18.11 0.38
CA GLU A 130 -10.36 18.53 0.25
C GLU A 130 -9.35 17.41 0.63
N ILE A 131 -9.59 16.17 0.21
CA ILE A 131 -8.69 15.06 0.58
C ILE A 131 -7.37 15.17 -0.18
N GLN A 132 -6.28 15.10 0.60
CA GLN A 132 -4.91 15.11 0.09
C GLN A 132 -4.11 13.94 0.68
N LEU A 133 -3.40 13.23 -0.18
CA LEU A 133 -2.51 12.12 0.18
C LEU A 133 -1.06 12.64 0.17
N ARG A 134 -0.61 13.18 1.30
CA ARG A 134 0.69 13.88 1.38
C ARG A 134 1.79 13.03 2.00
N HIS A 135 1.46 12.28 3.06
CA HIS A 135 2.45 11.67 3.94
C HIS A 135 2.29 10.13 3.97
N PRO A 136 3.02 9.37 3.12
CA PRO A 136 2.96 7.91 3.16
C PRO A 136 3.50 7.39 4.49
N LEU A 137 2.66 6.68 5.26
CA LEU A 137 3.07 6.02 6.49
C LEU A 137 3.91 4.78 6.14
N SER A 138 5.22 4.96 6.16
CA SER A 138 6.21 3.90 5.92
C SER A 138 6.35 2.99 7.14
N ARG A 139 6.14 1.70 6.95
CA ARG A 139 6.36 0.68 7.99
C ARG A 139 7.83 0.56 8.41
N LEU A 140 8.77 0.94 7.54
CA LEU A 140 10.20 0.96 7.84
C LEU A 140 10.60 2.19 8.65
N ALA A 141 9.88 3.30 8.49
CA ALA A 141 10.14 4.51 9.24
C ALA A 141 9.74 4.40 10.72
N LEU A 142 9.02 3.34 11.12
CA LEU A 142 8.62 3.10 12.52
C LEU A 142 9.66 2.30 13.32
N LEU A 143 10.91 2.24 12.85
CA LEU A 143 12.04 1.61 13.54
C LEU A 143 11.76 0.16 13.98
N PRO A 144 11.27 -0.72 13.08
CA PRO A 144 10.99 -2.10 13.45
C PRO A 144 12.28 -2.84 13.83
N ARG A 145 12.13 -3.92 14.60
CA ARG A 145 13.25 -4.80 14.99
C ARG A 145 14.01 -5.30 13.77
N LEU A 146 15.33 -5.46 13.93
CA LEU A 146 16.20 -6.04 12.89
C LEU A 146 15.71 -7.41 12.40
N GLN A 147 15.17 -8.23 13.30
CA GLN A 147 14.58 -9.54 12.97
C GLN A 147 13.49 -9.43 11.88
N TYR A 148 12.60 -8.44 11.98
CA TYR A 148 11.58 -8.18 10.98
C TYR A 148 12.19 -7.71 9.66
N LEU A 149 13.18 -6.82 9.71
CA LEU A 149 13.88 -6.33 8.51
C LEU A 149 14.56 -7.49 7.76
N CYS A 150 15.19 -8.42 8.48
CA CYS A 150 15.77 -9.64 7.92
C CYS A 150 14.69 -10.51 7.26
N ARG A 151 13.58 -10.78 7.96
CA ARG A 151 12.45 -11.55 7.39
C ARG A 151 11.91 -10.90 6.12
N LEU A 152 11.68 -9.59 6.15
CA LEU A 152 11.20 -8.85 4.99
C LEU A 152 12.17 -8.98 3.82
N ARG A 153 13.48 -8.81 4.06
CA ARG A 153 14.49 -8.91 3.01
C ARG A 153 14.56 -10.32 2.40
N ILE A 154 14.56 -11.36 3.23
CA ILE A 154 14.53 -12.75 2.76
C ILE A 154 13.28 -12.97 1.87
N ARG A 155 12.12 -12.52 2.34
CA ARG A 155 10.84 -12.74 1.63
C ARG A 155 10.66 -11.95 0.35
N LEU A 156 11.35 -10.82 0.20
CA LEU A 156 11.36 -10.06 -1.06
C LEU A 156 12.34 -10.64 -2.09
N LEU A 157 13.35 -11.42 -1.66
CA LEU A 157 14.36 -11.99 -2.55
C LEU A 157 14.13 -13.47 -2.87
N THR A 158 13.46 -14.21 -1.98
CA THR A 158 13.29 -15.66 -2.09
C THR A 158 11.84 -16.00 -2.42
N GLY A 159 11.63 -16.81 -3.46
CA GLY A 159 10.30 -17.32 -3.81
C GLY A 159 9.78 -18.34 -2.79
N LEU A 160 8.45 -18.48 -2.66
CA LEU A 160 7.81 -19.39 -1.70
C LEU A 160 8.36 -20.82 -1.77
N ASN A 161 8.56 -21.34 -2.98
CA ASN A 161 9.04 -22.72 -3.20
C ASN A 161 10.48 -22.95 -2.72
N GLN A 162 11.26 -21.88 -2.52
CA GLN A 162 12.66 -21.96 -2.08
C GLN A 162 12.81 -21.74 -0.57
N LEU A 163 11.77 -21.26 0.13
CA LEU A 163 11.87 -20.94 1.55
C LEU A 163 12.21 -22.16 2.40
N GLY A 164 11.60 -23.31 2.10
CA GLY A 164 11.84 -24.57 2.82
C GLY A 164 13.28 -25.11 2.68
N SER A 165 14.03 -24.66 1.67
CA SER A 165 15.42 -25.05 1.45
C SER A 165 16.45 -24.14 2.13
N LEU A 166 16.00 -23.08 2.81
CA LEU A 166 16.90 -22.18 3.49
C LEU A 166 17.60 -22.90 4.66
N PRO A 167 18.90 -22.67 4.88
CA PRO A 167 19.65 -23.26 5.99
C PRO A 167 19.34 -22.54 7.32
N LEU A 168 18.06 -22.54 7.71
CA LEU A 168 17.55 -21.90 8.92
C LEU A 168 17.03 -22.97 9.91
N PRO A 169 17.23 -22.79 11.22
CA PRO A 169 16.56 -23.58 12.23
C PRO A 169 15.03 -23.53 12.08
N PRO A 170 14.29 -24.59 12.46
CA PRO A 170 12.84 -24.67 12.27
C PRO A 170 12.04 -23.46 12.77
N PRO A 171 12.33 -22.85 13.94
CA PRO A 171 11.58 -21.67 14.40
C PRO A 171 11.79 -20.44 13.51
N LEU A 172 12.98 -20.27 12.94
CA LEU A 172 13.26 -19.16 12.01
C LEU A 172 12.64 -19.42 10.64
N LEU A 173 12.60 -20.69 10.21
CA LEU A 173 11.91 -21.06 8.99
C LEU A 173 10.40 -20.82 9.10
N GLU A 174 9.78 -21.18 10.22
CA GLU A 174 8.37 -20.88 10.52
C GLU A 174 8.13 -19.36 10.52
N TYR A 175 8.98 -18.61 11.23
CA TYR A 175 8.90 -17.15 11.27
C TYR A 175 8.98 -16.51 9.88
N VAL A 176 9.92 -16.95 9.03
CA VAL A 176 10.06 -16.41 7.66
C VAL A 176 8.91 -16.87 6.77
N SER A 177 8.40 -18.09 6.96
CA SER A 177 7.37 -18.69 6.10
C SER A 177 5.99 -18.07 6.29
N ASP A 178 5.70 -17.50 7.46
CA ASP A 178 4.40 -16.90 7.76
C ASP A 178 3.98 -15.87 6.67
N PRO A 179 2.76 -16.02 6.09
CA PRO A 179 2.27 -15.18 5.00
C PRO A 179 2.13 -13.70 5.37
N LYS A 180 2.02 -13.36 6.66
CA LYS A 180 1.91 -11.97 7.16
C LYS A 180 3.25 -11.26 7.32
N PHE A 181 4.24 -11.61 6.50
CA PHE A 181 5.62 -11.10 6.61
C PHE A 181 5.81 -9.62 6.36
N LEU A 182 4.82 -8.95 5.77
CA LEU A 182 4.83 -7.50 5.53
C LEU A 182 4.41 -6.70 6.77
N ILE A 183 3.82 -7.34 7.77
CA ILE A 183 3.20 -6.67 8.91
C ILE A 183 4.20 -6.67 10.07
N PRO A 184 4.75 -5.50 10.46
CA PRO A 184 5.58 -5.41 11.65
C PRO A 184 4.76 -5.58 12.94
N ASN A 185 5.42 -5.61 14.09
CA ASN A 185 4.71 -5.61 15.37
C ASN A 185 3.90 -4.31 15.51
N ILE A 186 2.57 -4.41 15.44
CA ILE A 186 1.66 -3.27 15.45
C ILE A 186 1.72 -2.50 16.78
N LYS A 187 1.92 -3.18 17.91
CA LYS A 187 2.01 -2.51 19.21
C LYS A 187 3.23 -1.61 19.26
N GLU A 188 4.39 -2.12 18.86
CA GLU A 188 5.63 -1.33 18.80
C GLU A 188 5.52 -0.15 17.83
N CYS A 189 4.81 -0.34 16.71
CA CYS A 189 4.54 0.74 15.76
C CYS A 189 3.71 1.86 16.40
N ILE A 190 2.68 1.50 17.17
CA ILE A 190 1.84 2.46 17.91
C ILE A 190 2.68 3.21 18.95
N ASP A 191 3.48 2.50 19.75
CA ASP A 191 4.32 3.10 20.78
C ASP A 191 5.27 4.17 20.17
N VAL A 192 5.89 3.86 19.02
CA VAL A 192 6.76 4.81 18.30
C VAL A 192 5.99 6.04 17.81
N LEU A 193 4.77 5.84 17.30
CA LEU A 193 3.92 6.93 16.81
C LEU A 193 3.43 7.84 17.94
N GLU A 194 3.05 7.27 19.09
CA GLU A 194 2.68 8.03 20.29
C GLU A 194 3.84 8.91 20.76
N ILE A 195 5.05 8.33 20.89
CA ILE A 195 6.26 9.08 21.27
C ILE A 195 6.51 10.24 20.29
N ARG A 196 6.32 10.03 18.99
CA ARG A 196 6.49 11.09 17.98
C ARG A 196 5.46 12.20 18.13
N ARG A 197 4.19 11.83 18.29
CA ARG A 197 3.09 12.78 18.48
C ARG A 197 3.31 13.63 19.72
N ASP A 198 3.66 13.01 20.84
CA ASP A 198 3.84 13.72 22.11
C ASP A 198 5.02 14.70 22.03
N LYS A 199 6.13 14.33 21.37
CA LYS A 199 7.24 15.25 21.07
C LYS A 199 6.82 16.44 20.22
N LEU A 200 5.93 16.23 19.24
CA LEU A 200 5.40 17.32 18.41
C LEU A 200 4.49 18.27 19.20
N LEU A 201 3.74 17.75 20.19
CA LEU A 201 2.88 18.55 21.06
C LEU A 201 3.69 19.35 22.10
N LEU A 202 4.80 18.79 22.59
CA LEU A 202 5.73 19.47 23.51
C LEU A 202 6.52 20.61 22.86
N ASN A 203 6.67 20.60 21.54
CA ASN A 203 7.43 21.59 20.77
C ASN A 203 6.55 22.67 20.12
N LYS A 204 5.25 22.74 20.48
CA LYS A 204 4.30 23.78 20.07
C LYS A 204 4.00 24.70 21.23
#